data_AF-A0A7D5YD90-F1
#
_entry.id   AF-A0A7D5YD90-F1
#
_cell.length_a   1.000
_cell.length_b   1.000
_cell.length_c   1.000
_cell.angle_alpha   90.00
_cell.angle_beta   90.00
_cell.angle_gamma   90.00
#
_symmetry.space_group_name_H-M   'P 1'
#
loop_
_entity.id
_entity.type
_entity.pdbx_description
1 polymer ?
#
loop_
_entity_poly.entity_id
_entity_poly.type
_entity_poly.pdbx_seq_one_letter_code
_entity_poly.pdbx_strand_id
1 'polypeptide(L)' 'MNANLPRASEAITEAIDLYKRLVEQLPQMFARQLLSAYWTLVGVLDRLGRVEEAADLRRQLDDAVGEGQHET' A
#
# COMPACT_ATOMS: atom_id res chain seq x y z
N MET A 1 -1.62 25.08 3.64
CA MET A 1 -0.93 24.29 4.69
C MET A 1 -0.84 22.84 4.22
N ASN A 2 0.21 22.46 3.48
CA ASN A 2 0.43 21.08 3.00
C ASN A 2 1.62 20.41 3.71
N ALA A 3 2.02 20.92 4.88
CA ALA A 3 3.24 20.51 5.59
C ALA A 3 3.15 19.15 6.31
N ASN A 4 1.98 18.51 6.34
CA ASN A 4 1.77 17.22 7.02
C ASN A 4 1.59 16.03 6.07
N LEU A 5 1.45 16.28 4.77
CA LEU A 5 1.29 15.25 3.75
C LEU A 5 2.58 14.43 3.50
N PRO A 6 3.80 15.00 3.49
CA PRO A 6 5.02 14.18 3.39
C PRO A 6 5.19 13.25 4.60
N ARG A 7 4.87 13.74 5.81
CA ARG A 7 4.85 12.88 7.01
C ARG A 7 3.80 11.79 6.94
N ALA A 8 2.65 12.06 6.33
CA ALA A 8 1.62 11.05 6.12
C ALA A 8 2.10 9.95 5.16
N SER A 9 2.82 10.29 4.08
CA SER A 9 3.42 9.28 3.22
C SER A 9 4.50 8.47 3.94
N GLU A 10 5.38 9.11 4.71
CA GLU A 10 6.41 8.42 5.48
C GLU A 10 5.80 7.42 6.48
N ALA A 11 4.81 7.85 7.26
CA ALA A 11 4.14 6.99 8.24
C ALA A 11 3.44 5.78 7.58
N ILE A 12 2.85 5.96 6.39
CA ILE A 12 2.22 4.86 5.66
C ILE A 12 3.28 3.91 5.07
N THR A 13 4.40 4.42 4.58
CA THR A 13 5.52 3.60 4.12
C THR A 13 6.12 2.77 5.26
N GLU A 14 6.29 3.34 6.46
CA GLU A 14 6.72 2.59 7.64
C GLU A 14 5.71 1.51 8.03
N ALA A 15 4.41 1.81 7.99
CA ALA A 15 3.37 0.82 8.24
C ALA A 15 3.42 -0.33 7.22
N ILE A 16 3.66 -0.04 5.94
CA ILE A 16 3.83 -1.04 4.88
C ILE A 16 5.04 -1.94 5.16
N ASP A 17 6.19 -1.40 5.57
CA ASP A 17 7.38 -2.20 5.91
C ASP A 17 7.11 -3.15 7.08
N LEU A 18 6.44 -2.64 8.12
CA LEU A 18 6.00 -3.46 9.26
C LEU A 18 5.06 -4.58 8.79
N TYR A 19 4.01 -4.24 8.04
CA TYR A 19 3.06 -5.23 7.57
C TYR A 19 3.71 -6.26 6.64
N LYS A 20 4.73 -5.91 5.84
CA LYS A 20 5.50 -6.89 5.05
C LYS A 20 6.16 -7.95 5.93
N ARG A 21 6.84 -7.55 7.00
CA ARG A 21 7.47 -8.49 7.96
C ARG A 21 6.44 -9.35 8.69
N LEU A 22 5.24 -8.83 8.91
CA LEU A 22 4.14 -9.59 9.51
C LEU A 22 3.51 -10.56 8.50
N VAL A 23 3.44 -10.20 7.22
CA VAL A 23 3.01 -11.09 6.13
C VAL A 23 3.95 -12.28 5.96
N GLU A 24 5.27 -12.10 6.17
CA GLU A 24 6.22 -13.22 6.15
C GLU A 24 5.91 -14.29 7.21
N GLN A 25 5.34 -13.87 8.36
CA GLN A 25 5.00 -14.79 9.45
C GLN A 25 3.55 -15.31 9.34
N LEU A 26 2.62 -14.44 8.95
CA LEU A 26 1.18 -14.71 8.97
C LEU A 26 0.50 -14.08 7.73
N PRO A 27 0.77 -14.63 6.54
CA PRO A 27 0.34 -14.02 5.28
C PRO A 27 -1.18 -13.89 5.18
N GLN A 28 -1.93 -14.89 5.63
CA GLN A 28 -3.40 -14.91 5.54
C GLN A 28 -4.07 -13.81 6.38
N MET A 29 -3.45 -13.40 7.49
CA MET A 29 -3.99 -12.37 8.38
C MET A 29 -3.56 -10.98 7.90
N PHE A 30 -2.28 -10.82 7.57
CA PHE A 30 -1.69 -9.51 7.30
C PHE A 30 -1.70 -9.09 5.84
N ALA A 31 -1.91 -9.98 4.87
CA ALA A 31 -1.95 -9.60 3.45
C ALA A 31 -3.06 -8.57 3.17
N ARG A 32 -4.24 -8.76 3.77
CA ARG A 32 -5.35 -7.80 3.61
C ARG A 32 -5.05 -6.46 4.28
N GLN A 33 -4.36 -6.47 5.43
CA GLN A 33 -4.00 -5.26 6.17
C GLN A 33 -2.89 -4.48 5.46
N LEU A 34 -1.92 -5.20 4.90
CA LEU A 34 -0.89 -4.66 4.01
C LEU A 34 -1.53 -3.98 2.79
N LEU A 35 -2.46 -4.68 2.11
CA LEU A 35 -3.18 -4.12 0.97
C LEU A 35 -3.94 -2.84 1.35
N SER A 36 -4.62 -2.83 2.49
CA SER A 36 -5.35 -1.65 2.99
C SER A 36 -4.43 -0.46 3.28
N ALA A 37 -3.23 -0.70 3.82
CA ALA A 37 -2.22 0.35 4.02
C ALA A 37 -1.77 0.95 2.67
N TYR A 38 -1.55 0.09 1.66
CA TYR A 38 -1.24 0.53 0.31
C TYR A 38 -2.36 1.36 -0.35
N TRP A 39 -3.63 0.96 -0.23
CA TRP A 39 -4.77 1.76 -0.71
C TRP A 39 -4.86 3.14 -0.05
N THR A 40 -4.49 3.20 1.23
CA THR A 40 -4.41 4.47 1.96
C THR A 40 -3.30 5.37 1.40
N LEU A 41 -2.14 4.79 1.05
CA LEU A 41 -1.05 5.52 0.41
C LEU A 41 -1.47 6.11 -0.94
N VAL A 42 -2.17 5.33 -1.78
CA VAL A 42 -2.72 5.77 -3.07
C VAL A 42 -3.61 7.00 -2.88
N GLY A 43 -4.53 6.98 -1.91
CA GLY A 43 -5.42 8.11 -1.64
C GLY A 43 -4.68 9.37 -1.14
N VAL A 44 -3.59 9.19 -0.39
CA VAL A 44 -2.73 10.31 0.05
C VAL A 44 -1.93 10.88 -1.12
N LEU A 45 -1.39 10.03 -1.99
CA LEU A 45 -0.66 10.43 -3.20
C LEU A 45 -1.57 11.18 -4.18
N ASP A 46 -2.81 10.74 -4.35
CA ASP A 46 -3.82 11.41 -5.17
C ASP A 46 -4.10 12.83 -4.66
N ARG A 47 -4.32 12.99 -3.34
CA ARG A 47 -4.48 14.31 -2.69
C ARG A 47 -3.23 15.20 -2.78
N LEU A 48 -2.06 14.59 -2.92
CA LEU A 48 -0.78 15.28 -3.12
C LEU A 48 -0.55 15.70 -4.58
N GLY A 49 -1.42 15.27 -5.52
CA GLY A 49 -1.23 15.48 -6.95
C GLY A 49 -0.17 14.56 -7.57
N ARG A 50 0.30 13.54 -6.83
CA ARG A 50 1.27 12.52 -7.30
C ARG A 50 0.52 11.36 -7.95
N VAL A 51 -0.29 11.69 -8.95
CA VAL A 51 -1.25 10.76 -9.57
C VAL A 51 -0.55 9.63 -10.32
N GLU A 52 0.63 9.89 -10.90
CA GLU A 52 1.43 8.87 -11.60
C GLU A 52 1.91 7.78 -10.65
N GLU A 53 2.43 8.16 -9.48
CA GLU A 53 2.87 7.21 -8.45
C GLU A 53 1.69 6.45 -7.86
N ALA A 54 0.54 7.11 -7.65
CA ALA A 54 -0.69 6.46 -7.22
C ALA A 54 -1.18 5.42 -8.23
N ALA A 55 -1.08 5.70 -9.53
CA ALA A 55 -1.49 4.81 -10.61
C ALA A 55 -0.55 3.60 -10.74
N ASP A 56 0.76 3.82 -10.64
CA ASP A 56 1.75 2.74 -10.63
C ASP A 56 1.54 1.81 -9.44
N LEU A 57 1.35 2.37 -8.24
CA LEU A 57 1.07 1.59 -7.03
C LEU A 57 -0.22 0.77 -7.18
N ARG A 58 -1.29 1.38 -7.72
CA ARG A 58 -2.56 0.69 -7.94
C ARG A 58 -2.39 -0.48 -8.90
N ARG A 59 -1.57 -0.32 -9.95
CA ARG A 59 -1.27 -1.40 -10.90
C ARG A 59 -0.50 -2.54 -10.23
N GLN A 60 0.52 -2.23 -9.42
CA GLN A 60 1.27 -3.25 -8.68
C GLN A 60 0.38 -4.02 -7.69
N LEU A 61 -0.57 -3.35 -7.05
CA LEU A 61 -1.52 -4.00 -6.14
C LEU A 61 -2.51 -4.91 -6.87
N ASP A 62 -3.01 -4.49 -8.03
CA ASP A 62 -3.92 -5.28 -8.85
C ASP A 62 -3.23 -6.56 -9.35
N ASP A 63 -1.96 -6.43 -9.75
CA ASP A 63 -1.09 -7.54 -10.14
C ASP A 63 -0.86 -8.52 -8.97
N ALA A 64 -0.47 -8.02 -7.79
CA ALA A 64 -0.26 -8.84 -6.60
C ALA A 64 -1.55 -9.54 -6.10
N VAL A 65 -2.72 -8.92 -6.29
CA VAL A 65 -4.02 -9.54 -5.97
C VAL A 65 -4.40 -10.58 -7.02
N GLY A 66 -4.11 -10.32 -8.29
CA GLY A 66 -4.34 -11.26 -9.40
C GLY A 66 -3.47 -12.51 -9.30
N GLU A 67 -2.21 -12.38 -8.91
CA GLU A 67 -1.29 -13.52 -8.73
C GLU A 67 -1.69 -14.42 -7.55
N GLY A 68 -2.22 -13.85 -6.46
CA GLY A 68 -2.73 -14.63 -5.32
C GLY A 68 -4.05 -15.37 -5.58
N GLN A 69 -4.71 -15.12 -6.72
CA GLN A 69 -5.98 -15.75 -7.11
C GLN A 69 -5.82 -16.91 -8.11
N HIS A 70 -4.60 -17.23 -8.54
CA HIS A 70 -4.33 -18.22 -9.58
C HIS A 70 -3.65 -19.50 -9.04
N GLU A 71 -3.90 -19.84 -7.78
CA GLU A 71 -3.43 -21.08 -7.15
C GLU A 71 -4.60 -21.83 -6.49
N THR A 72 -5.47 -22.42 -7.33
CA THR A 72 -6.42 -23.50 -6.98
C THR A 72 -6.57 -24.47 -8.12
#